data_AF-A0A815QMY5-F1
#
_entry.id   AF-A0A815QMY5-F1
#
_cell.length_a   1.000
_cell.length_b   1.000
_cell.length_c   1.000
_cell.angle_alpha   90.00
_cell.angle_beta   90.00
_cell.angle_gamma   90.00
#
_symmetry.space_group_name_H-M   'P 1'
#
loop_
_entity.id
_entity.type
_entity.pdbx_description
1 polymer ?
#
loop_
_entity_poly.entity_id
_entity_poly.type
_entity_poly.pdbx_seq_one_letter_code
_entity_poly.pdbx_strand_id
1 'polypeptide(L)'
;MKTIRKKRSFLLSRSTFAGSGQFTAHWTGDNQATYENMYFSIPAILSFNMFGITHVGAVICGFSLNATEELCTRWMQLGSFYPFMINHNSIDAKDQDPAVFSWTAQQIMKQALLMRYSLIPFWYTLHHQAAMASKTIVQPLVSEYPNDENTFNIDQQFLVGRALLVSPNLKTLAKTVHAYIPQDIWYEFPSGVKLTSVGLFMDLDAPLEKINVHVRGGSIIPMQAPGPNLMIGRGNPFTLLVAQWASNNGTGNLFWDDGDSIGMIVSAFFVLYGVNK
;
A
#
# COMPACT_ATOMS: atom_id res chain seq x y z
N MET A 1 -27.82 -2.87 6.38
CA MET A 1 -27.18 -3.22 5.09
C MET A 1 -27.16 -4.72 4.79
N LYS A 2 -26.69 -5.59 5.70
CA LYS A 2 -26.71 -7.06 5.50
C LYS A 2 -28.09 -7.62 5.13
N THR A 3 -29.17 -7.12 5.75
CA THR A 3 -30.55 -7.52 5.43
C THR A 3 -31.09 -6.95 4.12
N ILE A 4 -30.60 -5.78 3.70
CA ILE A 4 -31.06 -5.06 2.50
C ILE A 4 -30.34 -5.59 1.25
N ARG A 5 -29.01 -5.58 1.26
CA ARG A 5 -28.18 -5.98 0.11
C ARG A 5 -27.81 -7.46 0.08
N LYS A 6 -27.96 -8.18 1.20
CA LYS A 6 -27.54 -9.59 1.36
C LYS A 6 -26.06 -9.86 0.97
N LYS A 7 -25.22 -8.82 1.06
CA LYS A 7 -23.79 -8.82 0.72
C LYS A 7 -22.99 -8.10 1.82
N ARG A 8 -21.67 -8.30 1.84
CA ARG A 8 -20.73 -7.51 2.64
C ARG A 8 -20.94 -6.04 2.37
N SER A 9 -20.91 -5.26 3.45
CA SER A 9 -21.18 -3.83 3.39
C SER A 9 -19.86 -3.08 3.43
N PHE A 10 -19.76 -2.04 2.61
CA PHE A 10 -18.73 -1.04 2.73
C PHE A 10 -19.35 0.19 3.42
N LEU A 11 -18.78 0.56 4.56
CA LEU A 11 -19.14 1.76 5.31
C LEU A 11 -17.87 2.58 5.47
N LEU A 12 -17.99 3.89 5.25
CA LEU A 12 -16.89 4.83 5.36
C LEU A 12 -17.32 5.92 6.33
N SER A 13 -16.57 6.11 7.42
CA SER A 13 -16.91 7.06 8.48
C SER A 13 -15.77 8.03 8.76
N ARG A 14 -16.13 9.29 8.97
CA ARG A 14 -15.18 10.33 9.40
C ARG A 14 -14.89 10.23 10.90
N SER A 15 -15.92 10.15 11.73
CA SER A 15 -15.75 9.99 13.19
C SER A 15 -15.60 8.51 13.54
N THR A 16 -14.71 8.21 14.47
CA THR A 16 -14.42 6.85 14.94
C THR A 16 -14.16 6.84 16.45
N PHE A 17 -14.30 5.66 17.05
CA PHE A 17 -13.95 5.34 18.44
C PHE A 17 -13.28 3.96 18.48
N ALA A 18 -12.74 3.56 19.63
CA ALA A 18 -12.21 2.21 19.82
C ALA A 18 -13.26 1.14 19.41
N GLY A 19 -12.85 0.22 18.55
CA GLY A 19 -13.73 -0.82 17.99
C GLY A 19 -14.48 -0.44 16.70
N SER A 20 -14.44 0.83 16.25
CA SER A 20 -15.09 1.23 14.98
C SER A 20 -14.60 0.42 13.76
N GLY A 21 -13.34 -0.02 13.76
CA GLY A 21 -12.74 -0.80 12.66
C GLY A 21 -13.42 -2.14 12.38
N GLN A 22 -14.22 -2.66 13.32
CA GLN A 22 -15.06 -3.85 13.08
C GLN A 22 -16.17 -3.59 12.04
N PHE A 23 -16.57 -2.33 11.86
CA PHE A 23 -17.75 -1.96 11.09
C PHE A 23 -17.46 -1.06 9.90
N THR A 24 -16.44 -0.20 10.00
CA THR A 24 -16.23 0.90 9.05
C THR A 24 -14.78 1.06 8.64
N ALA A 25 -14.60 1.43 7.38
CA ALA A 25 -13.40 2.07 6.89
C ALA A 25 -13.33 3.52 7.38
N HIS A 26 -12.16 4.14 7.26
CA HIS A 26 -11.94 5.52 7.67
C HIS A 26 -11.16 6.29 6.60
N TRP A 27 -11.42 7.59 6.47
CA TRP A 27 -10.53 8.51 5.77
C TRP A 27 -10.13 9.63 6.70
N THR A 28 -8.90 10.11 6.58
CA THR A 28 -8.28 11.07 7.54
C THR A 28 -8.87 12.49 7.50
N GLY A 29 -9.99 12.70 6.80
CA GLY A 29 -10.70 13.97 6.76
C GLY A 29 -10.18 14.94 5.70
N ASP A 30 -10.26 16.22 6.03
CA ASP A 30 -10.22 17.34 5.09
C ASP A 30 -8.78 17.87 4.93
N ASN A 31 -7.84 17.00 4.53
CA ASN A 31 -6.43 17.37 4.36
C ASN A 31 -6.21 18.38 3.22
N GLN A 32 -5.14 19.17 3.31
CA GLN A 32 -4.76 20.16 2.30
C GLN A 32 -3.88 19.55 1.20
N ALA A 33 -3.93 20.14 0.01
CA ALA A 33 -3.06 19.84 -1.11
C ALA A 33 -1.63 20.39 -0.89
N THR A 34 -0.93 19.86 0.12
CA THR A 34 0.45 20.22 0.48
C THR A 34 1.32 18.98 0.70
N TYR A 35 2.63 19.11 0.46
CA TYR A 35 3.59 18.04 0.75
C TYR A 35 3.64 17.65 2.24
N GLU A 36 3.40 18.62 3.13
CA GLU A 36 3.30 18.39 4.56
C GLU A 36 2.12 17.46 4.90
N ASN A 37 0.94 17.69 4.32
CA ASN A 37 -0.21 16.81 4.53
C ASN A 37 -0.04 15.46 3.83
N MET A 38 0.67 15.42 2.69
CA MET A 38 1.09 14.15 2.07
C MET A 38 2.02 13.36 3.00
N TYR A 39 2.97 14.01 3.68
CA TYR A 39 3.79 13.38 4.71
C TYR A 39 2.94 12.88 5.89
N PHE A 40 2.14 13.74 6.52
CA PHE A 40 1.33 13.37 7.70
C PHE A 40 0.27 12.29 7.44
N SER A 41 -0.07 12.03 6.18
CA SER A 41 -0.92 10.89 5.82
C SER A 41 -0.33 9.54 6.29
N ILE A 42 1.00 9.40 6.29
CA ILE A 42 1.70 8.16 6.64
C ILE A 42 1.55 7.86 8.14
N PRO A 43 1.99 8.71 9.08
CA PRO A 43 1.80 8.46 10.51
C PRO A 43 0.33 8.36 10.90
N ALA A 44 -0.58 9.07 10.23
CA ALA A 44 -2.02 8.91 10.44
C ALA A 44 -2.50 7.48 10.11
N ILE A 45 -2.17 6.99 8.90
CA ILE A 45 -2.53 5.63 8.47
C ILE A 45 -1.90 4.55 9.36
N LEU A 46 -0.65 4.74 9.76
CA LEU A 46 0.04 3.85 10.70
C LEU A 46 -0.68 3.81 12.05
N SER A 47 -1.04 4.97 12.60
CA SER A 47 -1.78 5.09 13.86
C SER A 47 -3.14 4.38 13.78
N PHE A 48 -3.89 4.56 12.69
CA PHE A 48 -5.18 3.88 12.52
C PHE A 48 -5.05 2.36 12.38
N ASN A 49 -3.98 1.86 11.77
CA ASN A 49 -3.70 0.42 11.80
C ASN A 49 -3.46 -0.08 13.23
N MET A 50 -2.75 0.67 14.07
CA MET A 50 -2.58 0.35 15.50
C MET A 50 -3.90 0.45 16.28
N PHE A 51 -4.79 1.35 15.91
CA PHE A 51 -6.13 1.48 16.50
C PHE A 51 -7.12 0.38 16.04
N GLY A 52 -6.67 -0.57 15.22
CA GLY A 52 -7.51 -1.65 14.69
C GLY A 52 -8.46 -1.22 13.57
N ILE A 53 -8.21 -0.06 12.94
CA ILE A 53 -8.98 0.47 11.81
C ILE A 53 -8.07 0.38 10.57
N THR A 54 -7.94 -0.83 10.02
CA THR A 54 -6.93 -1.14 9.00
C THR A 54 -7.32 -0.72 7.59
N HIS A 55 -8.61 -0.55 7.28
CA HIS A 55 -9.07 -0.02 6.00
C HIS A 55 -9.16 1.51 6.06
N VAL A 56 -8.01 2.15 5.95
CA VAL A 56 -7.82 3.60 6.14
C VAL A 56 -7.00 4.23 5.02
N GLY A 57 -7.21 5.52 4.75
CA GLY A 57 -6.43 6.29 3.79
C GLY A 57 -6.65 7.80 3.91
N ALA A 58 -5.81 8.59 3.26
CA ALA A 58 -5.98 10.04 3.13
C ALA A 58 -6.61 10.40 1.78
N VAL A 59 -7.14 11.61 1.65
CA VAL A 59 -7.59 12.13 0.36
C VAL A 59 -6.37 12.44 -0.49
N ILE A 60 -6.18 11.64 -1.54
CA ILE A 60 -5.03 11.75 -2.43
C ILE A 60 -5.13 13.05 -3.22
N CYS A 61 -3.98 13.71 -3.40
CA CYS A 61 -3.81 15.05 -3.97
C CYS A 61 -4.28 16.21 -3.07
N GLY A 62 -4.97 15.92 -1.96
CA GLY A 62 -5.50 16.93 -1.04
C GLY A 62 -6.99 17.15 -1.24
N PHE A 63 -7.75 17.36 -0.16
CA PHE A 63 -9.16 17.72 -0.24
C PHE A 63 -9.35 19.23 -0.49
N SER A 64 -8.62 20.06 0.25
CA SER A 64 -8.68 21.52 0.15
C SER A 64 -7.42 22.08 -0.51
N LEU A 65 -7.50 23.33 -0.99
CA LEU A 65 -6.48 23.99 -1.83
C LEU A 65 -6.35 23.31 -3.21
N ASN A 66 -5.46 23.84 -4.05
CA ASN A 66 -5.25 23.35 -5.41
C ASN A 66 -4.00 22.50 -5.48
N ALA A 67 -4.14 21.24 -5.87
CA ALA A 67 -3.00 20.36 -6.10
C ALA A 67 -2.16 20.83 -7.28
N THR A 68 -0.83 20.77 -7.12
CA THR A 68 0.09 20.86 -8.26
C THR A 68 0.18 19.50 -8.94
N GLU A 69 0.52 19.48 -10.23
CA GLU A 69 0.71 18.22 -10.98
C GLU A 69 1.78 17.33 -10.33
N GLU A 70 2.89 17.91 -9.87
CA GLU A 70 3.96 17.17 -9.20
C GLU A 70 3.46 16.55 -7.89
N LEU A 71 2.79 17.34 -7.03
CA LEU A 71 2.23 16.87 -5.78
C LEU A 71 1.25 15.72 -6.03
N CYS A 72 0.30 15.91 -6.95
CA CYS A 72 -0.71 14.89 -7.22
C CYS A 72 -0.10 13.62 -7.82
N THR A 73 0.95 13.75 -8.64
CA THR A 73 1.71 12.60 -9.16
C THR A 73 2.38 11.81 -8.04
N ARG A 74 3.08 12.50 -7.12
CA ARG A 74 3.70 11.86 -5.94
C ARG A 74 2.67 11.26 -5.00
N TRP A 75 1.55 11.93 -4.79
CA TRP A 75 0.51 11.45 -3.90
C TRP A 75 -0.26 10.27 -4.50
N MET A 76 -0.46 10.22 -5.82
CA MET A 76 -1.01 9.04 -6.49
C MET A 76 -0.07 7.82 -6.39
N GLN A 77 1.24 8.04 -6.47
CA GLN A 77 2.23 7.00 -6.21
C GLN A 77 2.15 6.47 -4.77
N LEU A 78 2.21 7.37 -3.78
CA LEU A 78 2.11 7.02 -2.36
C LEU A 78 0.75 6.38 -2.03
N GLY A 79 -0.34 7.01 -2.44
CA GLY A 79 -1.71 6.60 -2.14
C GLY A 79 -2.11 5.28 -2.79
N SER A 80 -1.40 4.85 -3.83
CA SER A 80 -1.51 3.49 -4.38
C SER A 80 -1.13 2.41 -3.37
N PHE A 81 -0.48 2.77 -2.26
CA PHE A 81 -0.15 1.91 -1.13
C PHE A 81 -0.97 2.18 0.14
N TYR A 82 -2.04 2.98 0.08
CA TYR A 82 -3.00 3.08 1.19
C TYR A 82 -3.96 1.88 1.16
N PRO A 83 -4.34 1.30 2.32
CA PRO A 83 -5.39 0.29 2.37
C PRO A 83 -6.70 0.77 1.74
N PHE A 84 -7.10 2.01 2.02
CA PHE A 84 -8.20 2.70 1.35
C PHE A 84 -7.63 3.80 0.43
N MET A 85 -7.86 3.68 -0.88
CA MET A 85 -7.35 4.63 -1.87
C MET A 85 -8.52 5.44 -2.43
N ILE A 86 -8.50 6.76 -2.26
CA ILE A 86 -9.51 7.67 -2.79
C ILE A 86 -8.88 8.98 -3.24
N ASN A 87 -9.28 9.48 -4.41
CA ASN A 87 -9.13 10.88 -4.80
C ASN A 87 -10.51 11.53 -4.62
N HIS A 88 -10.54 12.62 -3.87
CA HIS A 88 -11.72 13.41 -3.54
C HIS A 88 -11.30 14.87 -3.47
N ASN A 89 -12.21 15.82 -3.69
CA ASN A 89 -11.85 17.22 -3.79
C ASN A 89 -12.97 18.11 -3.22
N SER A 90 -12.58 19.29 -2.75
CA SER A 90 -13.53 20.33 -2.31
C SER A 90 -14.20 21.02 -3.51
N ILE A 91 -15.38 21.57 -3.28
CA ILE A 91 -16.23 22.15 -4.33
C ILE A 91 -15.58 23.31 -5.10
N ASP A 92 -14.73 24.09 -4.43
CA ASP A 92 -14.11 25.30 -4.99
C ASP A 92 -12.68 25.08 -5.50
N ALA A 93 -12.13 23.86 -5.34
CA ALA A 93 -10.78 23.54 -5.80
C ALA A 93 -10.78 23.19 -7.30
N LYS A 94 -9.64 23.40 -7.95
CA LYS A 94 -9.41 22.96 -9.33
C LYS A 94 -9.50 21.44 -9.42
N ASP A 95 -9.98 20.95 -10.55
CA ASP A 95 -10.03 19.52 -10.83
C ASP A 95 -8.65 18.87 -10.68
N GLN A 96 -8.64 17.66 -10.12
CA GLN A 96 -7.43 16.91 -9.79
C GLN A 96 -7.58 15.41 -9.98
N ASP A 97 -8.62 14.96 -10.69
CA ASP A 97 -8.66 13.56 -11.12
C ASP A 97 -7.53 13.30 -12.13
N PRO A 98 -7.04 12.06 -12.25
CA PRO A 98 -5.86 11.79 -13.06
C PRO A 98 -5.94 12.31 -14.50
N ALA A 99 -7.13 12.38 -15.10
CA ALA A 99 -7.31 12.73 -16.51
C ALA A 99 -7.12 14.23 -16.82
N VAL A 100 -7.09 15.10 -15.81
CA VAL A 100 -6.92 16.55 -16.01
C VAL A 100 -5.47 17.00 -16.15
N PHE A 101 -4.51 16.16 -15.74
CA PHE A 101 -3.09 16.48 -15.78
C PHE A 101 -2.46 16.21 -17.15
N SER A 102 -1.21 16.61 -17.32
CA SER A 102 -0.44 16.34 -18.53
C SER A 102 -0.40 14.85 -18.87
N TRP A 103 -0.22 14.53 -20.15
CA TRP A 103 -0.11 13.13 -20.60
C TRP A 103 0.99 12.36 -19.85
N THR A 104 2.11 13.03 -19.56
CA THR A 104 3.23 12.44 -18.79
C THR A 104 2.79 12.08 -17.38
N ALA A 105 2.15 12.99 -16.65
CA ALA A 105 1.63 12.73 -15.32
C ALA A 105 0.57 11.62 -15.33
N GLN A 106 -0.33 11.63 -16.32
CA GLN A 106 -1.31 10.56 -16.54
C GLN A 106 -0.66 9.17 -16.66
N GLN A 107 0.43 9.03 -17.43
CA GLN A 107 1.11 7.74 -17.56
C GLN A 107 1.70 7.27 -16.22
N ILE A 108 2.28 8.18 -15.44
CA ILE A 108 2.86 7.86 -14.12
C ILE A 108 1.76 7.45 -13.13
N MET A 109 0.68 8.23 -13.05
CA MET A 109 -0.46 7.92 -12.18
C MET A 109 -1.14 6.60 -12.58
N LYS A 110 -1.28 6.35 -13.89
CA LYS A 110 -1.78 5.08 -14.42
C LYS A 110 -0.87 3.92 -14.02
N GLN A 111 0.44 4.08 -14.10
CA GLN A 111 1.38 3.02 -13.69
C GLN A 111 1.25 2.70 -12.19
N ALA A 112 1.08 3.71 -11.34
CA ALA A 112 0.84 3.50 -9.90
C ALA A 112 -0.48 2.74 -9.65
N LEU A 113 -1.54 3.08 -10.38
CA LEU A 113 -2.82 2.36 -10.32
C LEU A 113 -2.71 0.91 -10.81
N LEU A 114 -2.05 0.67 -11.96
CA LEU A 114 -1.85 -0.69 -12.48
C LEU A 114 -1.00 -1.53 -11.53
N MET A 115 0.01 -0.94 -10.90
CA MET A 115 0.80 -1.58 -9.87
C MET A 115 -0.09 -2.00 -8.69
N ARG A 116 -0.91 -1.09 -8.15
CA ARG A 116 -1.88 -1.43 -7.09
C ARG A 116 -2.83 -2.53 -7.51
N TYR A 117 -3.40 -2.45 -8.72
CA TYR A 117 -4.34 -3.43 -9.24
C TYR A 117 -3.71 -4.82 -9.38
N SER A 118 -2.43 -4.87 -9.74
CA SER A 118 -1.71 -6.15 -9.80
C SER A 118 -1.48 -6.78 -8.43
N LEU A 119 -1.45 -5.97 -7.37
CA LEU A 119 -1.31 -6.39 -5.98
C LEU A 119 -2.66 -6.65 -5.28
N ILE A 120 -3.81 -6.58 -5.96
CA ILE A 120 -5.12 -6.78 -5.31
C ILE A 120 -5.23 -8.13 -4.58
N PRO A 121 -4.75 -9.28 -5.12
CA PRO A 121 -4.78 -10.53 -4.36
C PRO A 121 -3.99 -10.46 -3.05
N PHE A 122 -2.86 -9.75 -3.05
CA PHE A 122 -2.05 -9.49 -1.87
C PHE A 122 -2.78 -8.58 -0.87
N TRP A 123 -3.31 -7.43 -1.31
CA TRP A 123 -4.13 -6.54 -0.48
C TRP A 123 -5.32 -7.26 0.16
N TYR A 124 -6.04 -8.05 -0.63
CA TYR A 124 -7.20 -8.79 -0.18
C TYR A 124 -6.86 -9.85 0.87
N THR A 125 -5.71 -10.51 0.70
CA THR A 125 -5.17 -11.44 1.68
C THR A 125 -4.80 -10.73 2.99
N LEU A 126 -4.19 -9.55 2.93
CA LEU A 126 -3.90 -8.76 4.13
C LEU A 126 -5.18 -8.31 4.84
N HIS A 127 -6.20 -7.90 4.10
CA HIS A 127 -7.52 -7.59 4.67
C HIS A 127 -8.16 -8.80 5.37
N HIS A 128 -8.07 -9.98 4.77
CA HIS A 128 -8.53 -11.22 5.41
C HIS A 128 -7.77 -11.51 6.71
N GLN A 129 -6.45 -11.39 6.69
CA GLN A 129 -5.63 -11.61 7.89
C GLN A 129 -5.91 -10.58 8.99
N ALA A 130 -6.16 -9.32 8.63
CA ALA A 130 -6.58 -8.29 9.57
C ALA A 130 -7.93 -8.64 10.22
N ALA A 131 -8.89 -9.11 9.43
CA ALA A 131 -10.22 -9.49 9.91
C ALA A 131 -10.21 -10.74 10.80
N MET A 132 -9.38 -11.73 10.49
CA MET A 132 -9.38 -13.04 11.17
C MET A 132 -8.38 -13.17 12.32
N ALA A 133 -7.28 -12.41 12.28
CA ALA A 133 -6.17 -12.56 13.21
C ALA A 133 -5.68 -11.22 13.79
N SER A 134 -6.49 -10.16 13.66
CA SER A 134 -6.20 -8.82 14.20
C SER A 134 -4.82 -8.29 13.78
N LYS A 135 -4.35 -8.67 12.58
CA LYS A 135 -3.11 -8.15 12.01
C LYS A 135 -3.28 -6.74 11.45
N THR A 136 -2.21 -5.97 11.45
CA THR A 136 -2.10 -4.71 10.72
C THR A 136 -1.92 -4.98 9.22
N ILE A 137 -2.36 -4.06 8.37
CA ILE A 137 -2.13 -4.12 6.92
C ILE A 137 -0.93 -3.26 6.56
N VAL A 138 -0.89 -2.05 7.11
CA VAL A 138 0.25 -1.13 7.00
C VAL A 138 0.84 -0.96 8.39
N GLN A 139 2.16 -1.05 8.51
CA GLN A 139 2.84 -1.06 9.80
C GLN A 139 4.19 -0.33 9.76
N PRO A 140 4.61 0.27 10.89
CA PRO A 140 5.91 0.93 10.97
C PRO A 140 7.01 -0.14 10.99
N LEU A 141 8.21 0.23 10.54
CA LEU A 141 9.34 -0.70 10.42
C LEU A 141 9.67 -1.39 11.75
N VAL A 142 9.56 -0.67 12.87
CA VAL A 142 9.79 -1.21 14.22
C VAL A 142 8.92 -2.43 14.55
N SER A 143 7.77 -2.61 13.90
CA SER A 143 6.91 -3.80 14.11
C SER A 143 7.57 -5.09 13.62
N GLU A 144 8.41 -5.01 12.59
CA GLU A 144 9.14 -6.17 12.04
C GLU A 144 10.61 -6.20 12.45
N TYR A 145 11.15 -5.06 12.91
CA TYR A 145 12.54 -4.90 13.33
C TYR A 145 12.64 -4.27 14.74
N PRO A 146 12.04 -4.87 15.78
CA PRO A 146 11.94 -4.25 17.10
C PRO A 146 13.29 -4.11 17.85
N ASN A 147 14.30 -4.88 17.43
CA ASN A 147 15.64 -4.83 18.02
C ASN A 147 16.58 -3.83 17.31
N ASP A 148 16.07 -3.12 16.30
CA ASP A 148 16.83 -2.13 15.54
C ASP A 148 16.33 -0.73 15.90
N GLU A 149 17.06 -0.06 16.79
CA GLU A 149 16.71 1.25 17.35
C GLU A 149 16.56 2.33 16.27
N ASN A 150 17.21 2.17 15.10
CA ASN A 150 17.08 3.12 13.99
C ASN A 150 15.64 3.19 13.46
N THR A 151 14.84 2.13 13.67
CA THR A 151 13.47 2.05 13.15
C THR A 151 12.44 2.78 14.00
N PHE A 152 12.79 3.20 15.22
CA PHE A 152 11.82 3.68 16.21
C PHE A 152 11.19 5.02 15.83
N ASN A 153 11.98 5.90 15.21
CA ASN A 153 11.56 7.25 14.83
C ASN A 153 11.24 7.38 13.33
N ILE A 154 11.07 6.26 12.63
CA ILE A 154 10.81 6.27 11.19
C ILE A 154 9.30 6.36 10.94
N ASP A 155 8.89 7.48 10.33
CA ASP A 155 7.49 7.79 10.02
C ASP A 155 7.26 8.23 8.55
N GLN A 156 8.33 8.26 7.74
CA GLN A 156 8.31 8.64 6.31
C GLN A 156 8.26 7.44 5.36
N GLN A 157 8.34 6.22 5.89
CA GLN A 157 8.26 4.97 5.15
C GLN A 157 7.51 3.94 5.98
N PHE A 158 6.98 2.93 5.32
CA PHE A 158 6.14 1.93 5.97
C PHE A 158 6.23 0.60 5.25
N LEU A 159 5.80 -0.44 5.96
CA LEU A 159 5.62 -1.77 5.39
C LEU A 159 4.17 -2.00 5.02
N VAL A 160 3.93 -2.66 3.89
CA VAL A 160 2.64 -3.27 3.55
C VAL A 160 2.75 -4.77 3.80
N GLY A 161 2.03 -5.24 4.81
CA GLY A 161 2.28 -6.53 5.43
C GLY A 161 3.74 -6.65 5.88
N ARG A 162 4.34 -7.81 5.64
CA ARG A 162 5.77 -8.07 5.90
C ARG A 162 6.65 -8.03 4.66
N ALA A 163 6.03 -7.83 3.50
CA ALA A 163 6.62 -8.17 2.21
C ALA A 163 7.08 -6.95 1.42
N LEU A 164 6.41 -5.79 1.56
CA LEU A 164 6.74 -4.59 0.78
C LEU A 164 7.21 -3.47 1.70
N LEU A 165 8.37 -2.89 1.43
CA LEU A 165 8.85 -1.64 2.01
C LEU A 165 8.61 -0.50 1.02
N VAL A 166 7.85 0.52 1.45
CA VAL A 166 7.49 1.67 0.63
C VAL A 166 8.23 2.90 1.14
N SER A 167 9.09 3.48 0.29
CA SER A 167 9.92 4.65 0.59
C SER A 167 9.56 5.80 -0.37
N PRO A 168 8.47 6.55 -0.10
CA PRO A 168 7.95 7.58 -0.99
C PRO A 168 8.82 8.84 -1.00
N ASN A 169 8.79 9.58 -2.10
CA ASN A 169 9.34 10.93 -2.15
C ASN A 169 8.30 11.94 -1.65
N LEU A 170 8.63 12.61 -0.54
CA LEU A 170 7.74 13.52 0.18
C LEU A 170 8.15 15.00 0.07
N LYS A 171 9.04 15.35 -0.86
CA LYS A 171 9.60 16.70 -1.00
C LYS A 171 9.41 17.24 -2.41
N THR A 172 9.12 18.53 -2.50
CA THR A 172 9.00 19.27 -3.77
C THR A 172 10.32 19.25 -4.55
N LEU A 173 10.25 18.96 -5.85
CA LEU A 173 11.38 18.94 -6.81
C LEU A 173 12.51 17.95 -6.46
N ALA A 174 12.34 17.10 -5.46
CA ALA A 174 13.34 16.12 -5.08
C ALA A 174 13.39 14.98 -6.12
N LYS A 175 14.62 14.52 -6.40
CA LYS A 175 14.89 13.37 -7.29
C LYS A 175 15.50 12.18 -6.57
N THR A 176 15.71 12.30 -5.27
CA THR A 176 16.25 11.26 -4.40
C THR A 176 15.41 11.18 -3.12
N VAL A 177 15.39 10.01 -2.49
CA VAL A 177 14.81 9.81 -1.16
C VAL A 177 15.87 9.22 -0.24
N HIS A 178 15.99 9.78 0.95
CA HIS A 178 16.85 9.26 2.01
C HIS A 178 16.04 8.28 2.85
N ALA A 179 16.27 6.98 2.69
CA ALA A 179 15.45 5.92 3.29
C ALA A 179 16.31 4.93 4.07
N TYR A 180 15.84 4.52 5.25
CA TYR A 180 16.43 3.42 6.00
C TYR A 180 16.04 2.07 5.38
N ILE A 181 17.02 1.24 5.05
CA ILE A 181 16.80 -0.11 4.55
C ILE A 181 17.24 -1.09 5.64
N PRO A 182 16.32 -1.76 6.34
CA PRO A 182 16.65 -2.70 7.43
C PRO A 182 17.56 -3.83 6.97
N GLN A 183 18.27 -4.44 7.92
CA GLN A 183 19.14 -5.60 7.66
C GLN A 183 18.34 -6.78 7.11
N ASP A 184 18.37 -6.96 5.80
CA ASP A 184 17.65 -7.98 5.06
C ASP A 184 18.12 -8.02 3.59
N ILE A 185 17.61 -8.98 2.83
CA ILE A 185 17.66 -8.93 1.37
C ILE A 185 16.38 -8.24 0.88
N TRP A 186 16.56 -7.19 0.10
CA TRP A 186 15.49 -6.42 -0.51
C TRP A 186 15.61 -6.50 -2.04
N TYR A 187 14.49 -6.55 -2.74
CA TYR A 187 14.45 -6.55 -4.20
C TYR A 187 13.65 -5.35 -4.67
N GLU A 188 14.25 -4.48 -5.47
CA GLU A 188 13.52 -3.35 -6.06
C GLU A 188 12.34 -3.87 -6.90
N PHE A 189 11.15 -3.33 -6.66
CA PHE A 189 9.93 -3.71 -7.37
C PHE A 189 9.58 -2.65 -8.42
N PRO A 190 9.36 -3.02 -9.70
CA PRO A 190 9.29 -4.39 -10.24
C PRO A 190 10.58 -4.91 -10.90
N SER A 191 11.69 -4.17 -10.88
CA SER A 191 12.91 -4.49 -11.63
C SER A 191 13.59 -5.81 -11.18
N GLY A 192 13.41 -6.20 -9.93
CA GLY A 192 14.06 -7.35 -9.31
C GLY A 192 15.51 -7.12 -8.93
N VAL A 193 16.01 -5.87 -9.00
CA VAL A 193 17.39 -5.55 -8.61
C VAL A 193 17.59 -5.87 -7.12
N LYS A 194 18.52 -6.77 -6.81
CA LYS A 194 18.82 -7.22 -5.46
C LYS A 194 19.64 -6.15 -4.71
N LEU A 195 19.19 -5.84 -3.51
CA LEU A 195 19.86 -5.00 -2.51
C LEU A 195 20.05 -5.83 -1.24
N THR A 196 21.29 -6.14 -0.88
CA THR A 196 21.60 -6.78 0.41
C THR A 196 21.97 -5.69 1.39
N SER A 197 21.11 -5.41 2.37
CA SER A 197 21.31 -4.34 3.34
C SER A 197 21.84 -4.88 4.67
N VAL A 198 22.67 -4.08 5.33
CA VAL A 198 23.14 -4.32 6.70
C VAL A 198 22.45 -3.40 7.73
N GLY A 199 21.34 -2.75 7.35
CA GLY A 199 20.59 -1.86 8.25
C GLY A 199 21.15 -0.44 8.26
N LEU A 200 20.97 0.31 7.16
CA LEU A 200 21.51 1.66 7.03
C LEU A 200 20.60 2.58 6.20
N PHE A 201 20.79 3.89 6.37
CA PHE A 201 20.17 4.90 5.54
C PHE A 201 20.87 5.01 4.18
N MET A 202 20.09 5.02 3.10
CA MET A 202 20.56 5.07 1.73
C MET A 202 19.86 6.20 0.97
N ASP A 203 20.59 6.87 0.09
CA ASP A 203 19.99 7.75 -0.91
C ASP A 203 19.59 6.92 -2.13
N LEU A 204 18.29 6.87 -2.40
CA LEU A 204 17.71 6.12 -3.50
C LEU A 204 17.23 7.08 -4.59
N ASP A 205 17.50 6.76 -5.86
CA ASP A 205 16.92 7.49 -6.97
C ASP A 205 15.40 7.42 -6.93
N ALA A 206 14.77 8.59 -7.00
CA ALA A 206 13.34 8.81 -6.95
C ALA A 206 12.91 9.92 -7.93
N PRO A 207 13.19 9.81 -9.24
CA PRO A 207 12.66 10.74 -10.25
C PRO A 207 11.12 10.70 -10.26
N LEU A 208 10.45 11.62 -10.97
CA LEU A 208 9.00 11.83 -10.86
C LEU A 208 8.19 10.57 -11.17
N GLU A 209 8.66 9.78 -12.12
CA GLU A 209 8.08 8.53 -12.59
C GLU A 209 8.23 7.35 -11.62
N LYS A 210 9.05 7.49 -10.57
CA LYS A 210 9.43 6.39 -9.68
C LYS A 210 9.04 6.66 -8.22
N ILE A 211 8.41 5.65 -7.62
CA ILE A 211 8.32 5.45 -6.17
C ILE A 211 9.18 4.25 -5.79
N ASN A 212 9.98 4.36 -4.73
CA ASN A 212 10.82 3.27 -4.27
C ASN A 212 9.98 2.27 -3.48
N VAL A 213 9.92 1.04 -3.98
CA VAL A 213 9.23 -0.09 -3.35
C VAL A 213 10.16 -1.28 -3.40
N HIS A 214 10.36 -1.95 -2.28
CA HIS A 214 11.22 -3.12 -2.20
C HIS A 214 10.47 -4.33 -1.65
N VAL A 215 10.63 -5.48 -2.30
CA VAL A 215 10.15 -6.77 -1.80
C VAL A 215 11.18 -7.38 -0.87
N ARG A 216 10.76 -7.70 0.35
CA ARG A 216 11.59 -8.43 1.31
C ARG A 216 11.85 -9.85 0.81
N GLY A 217 13.09 -10.31 0.86
CA GLY A 217 13.46 -11.69 0.56
C GLY A 217 12.62 -12.67 1.38
N GLY A 218 12.43 -13.88 0.85
CA GLY A 218 11.60 -14.90 1.48
C GLY A 218 10.09 -14.66 1.36
N SER A 219 9.66 -13.58 0.69
CA SER A 219 8.25 -13.29 0.45
C SER A 219 7.79 -13.89 -0.88
N ILE A 220 6.61 -14.52 -0.88
CA ILE A 220 5.86 -14.89 -2.09
C ILE A 220 4.60 -14.02 -2.13
N ILE A 221 4.51 -13.15 -3.14
CA ILE A 221 3.41 -12.21 -3.32
C ILE A 221 2.50 -12.71 -4.45
N PRO A 222 1.23 -13.04 -4.15
CA PRO A 222 0.26 -13.33 -5.20
C PRO A 222 -0.16 -12.03 -5.89
N MET A 223 -0.09 -12.07 -7.22
CA MET A 223 -0.44 -10.96 -8.11
C MET A 223 -1.43 -11.45 -9.16
N GLN A 224 -2.11 -10.51 -9.80
CA GLN A 224 -3.00 -10.78 -10.93
C GLN A 224 -2.75 -9.73 -12.01
N ALA A 225 -2.92 -10.08 -13.30
CA ALA A 225 -2.78 -9.05 -14.33
C ALA A 225 -3.87 -7.96 -14.13
N PRO A 226 -3.52 -6.66 -14.11
CA PRO A 226 -4.46 -5.61 -13.77
C PRO A 226 -5.52 -5.43 -14.87
N GLY A 227 -6.76 -5.16 -14.47
CA GLY A 227 -7.86 -4.76 -15.35
C GLY A 227 -8.34 -3.34 -15.04
N PRO A 228 -9.21 -2.74 -15.87
CA PRO A 228 -9.75 -1.39 -15.63
C PRO A 228 -10.68 -1.32 -14.41
N ASN A 229 -11.17 -2.47 -13.93
CA ASN A 229 -11.93 -2.63 -12.70
C ASN A 229 -11.78 -4.08 -12.21
N LEU A 230 -12.24 -4.37 -10.98
CA LEU A 230 -12.13 -5.71 -10.39
C LEU A 230 -13.04 -6.75 -11.06
N MET A 231 -14.15 -6.35 -11.69
CA MET A 231 -15.04 -7.29 -12.40
C MET A 231 -14.32 -7.97 -13.58
N ILE A 232 -13.49 -7.20 -14.29
CA ILE A 232 -12.66 -7.72 -15.38
C ILE A 232 -11.36 -8.31 -14.80
N GLY A 233 -10.68 -7.58 -13.92
CA GLY A 233 -9.37 -7.97 -13.39
C GLY A 233 -9.35 -9.32 -12.69
N ARG A 234 -10.43 -9.68 -11.98
CA ARG A 234 -10.54 -10.98 -11.28
C ARG A 234 -10.56 -12.19 -12.21
N GLY A 235 -10.89 -12.01 -13.50
CA GLY A 235 -10.83 -13.07 -14.51
C GLY A 235 -9.45 -13.26 -15.13
N ASN A 236 -8.49 -12.40 -14.82
CA ASN A 236 -7.15 -12.46 -15.41
C ASN A 236 -6.26 -13.52 -14.74
N PRO A 237 -5.19 -13.97 -15.41
CA PRO A 237 -4.25 -14.93 -14.82
C PRO A 237 -3.56 -14.40 -13.55
N PHE A 238 -3.30 -15.32 -12.63
CA PHE A 238 -2.45 -15.07 -11.46
C PHE A 238 -0.98 -15.22 -11.80
N THR A 239 -0.15 -14.44 -11.11
CA THR A 239 1.32 -14.56 -11.10
C THR A 239 1.79 -14.62 -9.65
N LEU A 240 2.82 -15.40 -9.36
CA LEU A 240 3.51 -15.36 -8.07
C LEU A 240 4.84 -14.65 -8.25
N LEU A 241 5.04 -13.55 -7.50
CA LEU A 241 6.36 -12.94 -7.36
C LEU A 241 7.06 -13.62 -6.19
N VAL A 242 8.17 -14.30 -6.47
CA VAL A 242 8.97 -15.03 -5.47
C VAL A 242 10.28 -14.28 -5.23
N ALA A 243 10.38 -13.58 -4.12
CA ALA A 243 11.63 -12.94 -3.69
C ALA A 243 12.48 -13.97 -2.92
N GLN A 244 13.61 -14.38 -3.48
CA GLN A 244 14.43 -15.46 -2.90
C GLN A 244 15.12 -15.00 -1.59
N TRP A 245 15.13 -15.86 -0.57
CA TRP A 245 16.00 -15.70 0.61
C TRP A 245 17.37 -16.32 0.37
N ALA A 246 18.36 -16.00 1.20
CA ALA A 246 19.67 -16.66 1.21
C ALA A 246 19.61 -18.19 1.40
N SER A 247 18.51 -18.71 1.98
CA SER A 247 18.26 -20.13 2.24
C SER A 247 17.41 -20.81 1.15
N ASN A 248 17.10 -20.10 0.06
CA ASN A 248 16.21 -20.55 -1.02
C ASN A 248 14.76 -20.92 -0.57
N ASN A 249 14.34 -20.48 0.61
CA ASN A 249 12.97 -20.65 1.08
C ASN A 249 12.15 -19.37 0.92
N GLY A 250 10.84 -19.53 0.72
CA GLY A 250 9.91 -18.41 0.69
C GLY A 250 8.51 -18.83 1.11
N THR A 251 7.77 -17.91 1.73
CA THR A 251 6.39 -18.15 2.17
C THR A 251 5.47 -17.04 1.70
N GLY A 252 4.23 -17.40 1.40
CA GLY A 252 3.18 -16.48 0.97
C GLY A 252 1.80 -17.03 1.28
N ASN A 253 0.82 -16.15 1.28
CA ASN A 253 -0.57 -16.51 1.53
C ASN A 253 -1.44 -15.96 0.40
N LEU A 254 -2.51 -16.68 0.06
CA LEU A 254 -3.56 -16.17 -0.81
C LEU A 254 -4.92 -16.54 -0.23
N PHE A 255 -5.67 -15.51 0.12
CA PHE A 255 -7.10 -15.65 0.38
C PHE A 255 -7.89 -15.29 -0.88
N TRP A 256 -8.86 -16.13 -1.24
CA TRP A 256 -9.71 -15.90 -2.40
C TRP A 256 -11.13 -16.40 -2.16
N ASP A 257 -12.10 -15.51 -2.33
CA ASP A 257 -13.53 -15.81 -2.25
C ASP A 257 -14.27 -15.13 -3.41
N ASP A 258 -15.60 -15.06 -3.37
CA ASP A 258 -16.41 -14.40 -4.41
C ASP A 258 -16.35 -12.86 -4.39
N GLY A 259 -15.71 -12.27 -3.38
CA GLY A 259 -15.49 -10.84 -3.23
C GLY A 259 -16.56 -10.07 -2.44
N ASP A 260 -17.77 -10.62 -2.23
CA ASP A 260 -18.84 -9.86 -1.58
C ASP A 260 -19.89 -10.65 -0.76
N SER A 261 -19.89 -11.99 -0.76
CA SER A 261 -20.86 -12.75 0.06
C SER A 261 -20.60 -12.64 1.56
N ILE A 262 -21.66 -12.68 2.35
CA ILE A 262 -21.56 -12.69 3.82
C ILE A 262 -21.12 -14.09 4.29
N GLY A 263 -20.04 -14.18 5.08
CA GLY A 263 -19.71 -15.39 5.86
C GLY A 263 -18.93 -16.50 5.13
N MET A 264 -18.32 -16.22 3.98
CA MET A 264 -17.52 -17.23 3.25
C MET A 264 -16.04 -17.20 3.66
N ILE A 265 -15.43 -18.36 3.85
CA ILE A 265 -13.99 -18.54 4.10
C ILE A 265 -13.48 -19.63 3.14
N VAL A 266 -12.67 -19.25 2.16
CA VAL A 266 -11.82 -20.17 1.38
C VAL A 266 -10.41 -19.59 1.37
N SER A 267 -9.44 -20.32 1.92
CA SER A 267 -8.06 -19.87 2.07
C SER A 267 -7.08 -20.86 1.44
N ALA A 268 -6.06 -20.35 0.74
CA ALA A 268 -4.94 -21.13 0.22
C ALA A 268 -3.61 -20.63 0.84
N PHE A 269 -2.72 -21.56 1.15
CA PHE A 269 -1.41 -21.28 1.75
C PHE A 269 -0.31 -21.72 0.78
N PHE A 270 0.72 -20.88 0.57
CA PHE A 270 1.83 -21.19 -0.32
C PHE A 270 3.14 -21.32 0.47
N VAL A 271 3.79 -22.48 0.33
CA VAL A 271 5.16 -22.69 0.81
C VAL A 271 6.01 -23.15 -0.36
N LEU A 272 7.10 -22.45 -0.62
CA LEU A 272 8.14 -22.93 -1.51
C LEU A 272 9.33 -23.39 -0.66
N TYR A 273 9.63 -24.68 -0.76
CA TYR A 273 10.89 -25.23 -0.25
C TYR A 273 11.90 -25.29 -1.40
N GLY A 274 13.07 -24.69 -1.20
CA GLY A 274 14.20 -24.89 -2.10
C GLY A 274 14.66 -26.34 -2.00
N VAL A 275 14.39 -27.17 -3.02
CA VAL A 275 15.01 -28.49 -3.13
C VAL A 275 16.39 -28.26 -3.72
N ASN A 276 17.43 -28.31 -2.88
CA ASN A 276 18.81 -28.32 -3.35
C ASN A 276 18.99 -29.56 -4.27
N LYS A 277 19.33 -29.33 -5.53
CA LYS A 277 19.97 -30.34 -6.39
C LYS A 277 21.47 -30.16 -6.32
#